data_AF-Q8R6U2-F1
#
_entry.id   AF-Q8R6U2-F1
#
_cell.length_a   1.000
_cell.length_b   1.000
_cell.length_c   1.000
_cell.angle_alpha   90.00
_cell.angle_beta   90.00
_cell.angle_gamma   90.00
#
_symmetry.space_group_name_H-M   'P 1'
#
loop_
_entity.id
_entity.type
_entity.pdbx_description
1 polymer ?
#
loop_
_entity_poly.entity_id
_entity_poly.type
_entity_poly.pdbx_seq_one_letter_code
_entity_poly.pdbx_strand_id
1 'polypeptide(L)'
;MSVFKFLGENDDWGSTPLSNYFINHFMLDAPGEYVKVYILGLKYCFYGNQIPLKELADKLFMSDLEIDKALKYWEKSGLVKLKYIDGEYTVEYLPVVPPSSNGHSLSLYDPQVKQAFEAIELTLGRPLTPTEMETYLSWVDEYGFSLEVITMLVSYCASKNKTSLKYMEKVAIAWHDAGLKTALDVEEYLKAESRRWQDYRRILKALGMKEEEPTEVQREMMDRWMDELGFDVDMIIKAGEECIAKLNEPSFPYINRILINWFNEGIRSVEDLESKKSSSKKKTAATSAFKAPKNYFNSYSQRTYDIEDLEKKLLAHSRGELNE
;
A
#
# COMPACT_ATOMS: atom_id res chain seq x y z
N MET A 1 -0.42 -63.09 9.62
CA MET A 1 0.08 -61.70 9.52
C MET A 1 1.53 -61.71 9.95
N SER A 2 2.44 -61.36 9.04
CA SER A 2 3.87 -61.31 9.35
C SER A 2 4.19 -59.95 9.95
N VAL A 3 4.69 -59.93 11.19
CA VAL A 3 5.14 -58.70 11.85
C VAL A 3 6.61 -58.52 11.51
N PHE A 4 6.91 -57.51 10.71
CA PHE A 4 8.28 -57.08 10.47
C PHE A 4 8.73 -56.22 11.64
N LYS A 5 9.82 -56.61 12.30
CA LYS A 5 10.40 -55.86 13.41
C LYS A 5 11.87 -55.61 13.09
N PHE A 6 12.29 -54.35 13.21
CA PHE A 6 13.70 -53.97 13.15
C PHE A 6 14.33 -54.24 14.52
N LEU A 7 15.38 -55.04 14.57
CA LEU A 7 16.22 -55.22 15.76
C LEU A 7 17.47 -54.37 15.53
N GLY A 8 17.46 -53.14 16.06
CA GLY A 8 18.66 -52.31 16.18
C GLY A 8 19.30 -52.53 17.53
N GLU A 9 20.61 -52.78 17.55
CA GLU A 9 21.42 -52.80 18.77
C GLU A 9 21.37 -51.41 19.46
N ASN A 10 21.56 -51.41 20.78
CA ASN A 10 21.19 -50.38 21.76
C ASN A 10 21.82 -48.95 21.62
N ASP A 11 22.44 -48.60 20.49
CA ASP A 11 22.91 -47.24 20.25
C ASP A 11 21.97 -46.53 19.25
N ASP A 12 21.26 -45.54 19.75
CA ASP A 12 20.39 -44.68 18.95
C ASP A 12 21.23 -43.81 18.00
N TRP A 13 21.46 -44.31 16.78
CA TRP A 13 22.12 -43.59 15.67
C TRP A 13 21.19 -42.59 14.96
N GLY A 14 20.05 -42.24 15.56
CA GLY A 14 19.14 -41.23 15.03
C GLY A 14 19.72 -39.81 15.07
N SER A 15 19.15 -38.91 14.28
CA SER A 15 19.41 -37.47 14.35
C SER A 15 18.32 -36.74 15.14
N THR A 16 18.71 -35.73 15.92
CA THR A 16 17.73 -34.81 16.55
C THR A 16 17.86 -33.46 15.87
N PRO A 17 16.83 -33.00 15.13
CA PRO A 17 16.94 -31.73 14.42
C PRO A 17 16.92 -30.57 15.43
N LEU A 18 18.02 -29.83 15.48
CA LEU A 18 18.15 -28.63 16.29
C LEU A 18 18.25 -27.41 15.37
N SER A 19 17.39 -26.42 15.58
CA SER A 19 17.39 -25.20 14.76
C SER A 19 18.66 -24.39 14.97
N ASN A 20 19.28 -23.90 13.88
CA ASN A 20 20.38 -22.93 13.99
C ASN A 20 19.95 -21.64 14.70
N TYR A 21 18.66 -21.29 14.64
CA TYR A 21 18.11 -20.16 15.39
C TYR A 21 18.20 -20.39 16.90
N PHE A 22 17.92 -21.62 17.36
CA PHE A 22 18.12 -22.01 18.76
C PHE A 22 19.58 -21.83 19.17
N ILE A 23 20.49 -22.35 18.35
CA ILE A 23 21.94 -22.29 18.60
C ILE A 23 22.41 -20.84 18.75
N ASN A 24 21.98 -19.96 17.84
CA ASN A 24 22.46 -18.58 17.79
C ASN A 24 21.86 -17.67 18.87
N HIS A 25 20.61 -17.91 19.30
CA HIS A 25 19.85 -16.95 20.12
C HIS A 25 19.43 -17.46 21.50
N PHE A 26 19.48 -18.76 21.75
CA PHE A 26 19.02 -19.34 23.01
C PHE A 26 20.09 -20.19 23.70
N MET A 27 20.83 -20.98 22.92
CA MET A 27 21.83 -21.90 23.46
C MET A 27 22.99 -21.17 24.14
N LEU A 28 23.45 -20.05 23.58
CA LEU A 28 24.64 -19.33 24.08
C LEU A 28 24.43 -18.68 25.46
N ASP A 29 23.20 -18.22 25.74
CA ASP A 29 22.87 -17.54 27.00
C ASP A 29 22.41 -18.52 28.10
N ALA A 30 22.08 -19.76 27.72
CA ALA A 30 21.57 -20.77 28.65
C ALA A 30 22.69 -21.51 29.39
N PRO A 31 22.49 -21.91 30.66
CA PRO A 31 23.40 -22.81 31.35
C PRO A 31 23.57 -24.13 30.59
N GLY A 32 24.79 -24.66 30.52
CA GLY A 32 25.09 -25.88 29.77
C GLY A 32 24.22 -27.08 30.16
N GLU A 33 23.92 -27.24 31.45
CA GLU A 33 23.01 -28.30 31.92
C GLU A 33 21.58 -28.10 31.40
N TYR A 34 21.10 -26.87 31.25
CA TYR A 34 19.75 -26.60 30.74
C TYR A 34 19.64 -26.92 29.26
N VAL A 35 20.73 -26.67 28.51
CA VAL A 35 20.84 -27.08 27.10
C VAL A 35 20.76 -28.60 26.97
N LYS A 36 21.41 -29.37 27.86
CA LYS A 36 21.31 -30.84 27.88
C LYS A 36 19.86 -31.29 28.12
N VAL A 37 19.18 -30.69 29.10
CA VAL A 37 17.75 -30.96 29.37
C VAL A 37 16.90 -30.71 28.13
N TYR A 38 17.10 -29.56 27.46
CA TYR A 38 16.35 -29.21 26.26
C TYR A 38 16.57 -30.20 25.12
N ILE A 39 17.83 -30.47 24.75
CA ILE A 39 18.17 -31.33 23.61
C ILE A 39 17.72 -32.78 23.87
N LEU A 40 17.92 -33.30 25.08
CA LEU A 40 17.51 -34.66 25.41
C LEU A 40 15.99 -34.80 25.38
N GLY A 41 15.24 -33.86 25.94
CA GLY A 41 13.77 -33.89 25.85
C GLY A 41 13.25 -33.72 24.42
N LEU A 42 13.88 -32.84 23.62
CA LEU A 42 13.56 -32.65 22.20
C LEU A 42 13.76 -33.95 21.40
N LYS A 43 14.85 -34.68 21.67
CA LYS A 43 15.10 -36.00 21.07
C LYS A 43 13.93 -36.95 21.33
N TYR A 44 13.51 -37.12 22.59
CA TYR A 44 12.39 -38.03 22.89
C TYR A 44 11.09 -37.59 22.20
N CYS A 45 10.80 -36.29 22.22
CA CYS A 45 9.63 -35.74 21.53
C CYS A 45 9.65 -36.01 20.02
N PHE A 46 10.81 -35.81 19.37
CA PHE A 46 10.96 -35.98 17.92
C PHE A 46 10.73 -37.42 17.47
N TYR A 47 11.17 -38.41 18.27
CA TYR A 47 10.94 -39.83 18.00
C TYR A 47 9.57 -40.34 18.47
N GLY A 48 8.68 -39.47 18.95
CA GLY A 48 7.36 -39.84 19.46
C GLY A 48 7.42 -40.65 20.77
N ASN A 49 8.56 -40.65 21.44
CA ASN A 49 8.77 -41.36 22.70
C ASN A 49 8.40 -40.44 23.86
N GLN A 50 7.68 -40.96 24.85
CA GLN A 50 7.46 -40.27 26.11
C GLN A 50 8.57 -40.66 27.08
N ILE A 51 9.16 -39.67 27.77
CA ILE A 51 10.11 -39.90 28.85
C ILE A 51 9.56 -39.32 30.15
N PRO A 52 9.40 -40.13 31.22
CA PRO A 52 9.09 -39.62 32.55
C PRO A 52 10.19 -38.68 33.04
N LEU A 53 9.83 -37.59 33.73
CA LEU A 53 10.78 -36.60 34.23
C LEU A 53 11.85 -37.20 35.14
N LYS A 54 11.49 -38.20 35.95
CA LYS A 54 12.45 -38.93 36.81
C LYS A 54 13.50 -39.67 35.99
N GLU A 55 13.10 -40.33 34.90
CA GLU A 55 14.04 -41.03 34.02
C GLU A 55 14.95 -40.04 33.28
N LEU A 56 14.43 -38.86 32.94
CA LEU A 56 15.24 -37.77 32.39
C LEU A 56 16.28 -37.25 33.40
N ALA A 57 15.87 -37.08 34.66
CA ALA A 57 16.72 -36.65 35.77
C ALA A 57 17.86 -37.67 36.02
N ASP A 58 17.51 -38.96 36.09
CA ASP A 58 18.46 -40.05 36.26
C ASP A 58 19.49 -40.11 35.11
N LYS A 59 19.03 -39.97 33.86
CA LYS A 59 19.92 -39.98 32.67
C LYS A 59 20.88 -38.80 32.62
N LEU A 60 20.48 -37.65 33.16
CA LEU A 60 21.30 -36.45 33.18
C LEU A 60 22.11 -36.30 34.46
N PHE A 61 21.96 -37.21 35.43
CA PHE A 61 22.55 -37.11 36.77
C PHE A 61 22.18 -35.79 37.47
N MET A 62 20.92 -35.36 37.30
CA MET A 62 20.37 -34.13 37.86
C MET A 62 19.29 -34.43 38.88
N SER A 63 19.06 -33.51 39.82
CA SER A 63 17.92 -33.60 40.74
C SER A 63 16.60 -33.18 40.07
N ASP A 64 15.46 -33.69 40.57
CA ASP A 64 14.13 -33.27 40.11
C ASP A 64 13.95 -31.75 40.13
N LEU A 65 14.52 -31.09 41.14
CA LEU A 65 14.49 -29.63 41.30
C LEU A 65 15.31 -28.89 40.22
N GLU A 66 16.40 -29.47 39.75
CA GLU A 66 17.20 -28.88 38.66
C GLU A 66 16.53 -29.07 37.30
N ILE A 67 15.88 -30.22 37.07
CA ILE A 67 15.05 -30.45 35.89
C ILE A 67 13.89 -29.44 35.84
N ASP A 68 13.17 -29.26 36.96
CA ASP A 68 12.08 -28.28 37.05
C ASP A 68 12.56 -26.84 36.77
N LYS A 69 13.72 -26.44 37.33
CA LYS A 69 14.33 -25.13 37.04
C LYS A 69 14.68 -24.97 35.55
N ALA A 70 15.25 -26.00 34.93
CA ALA A 70 15.61 -25.97 33.52
C ALA A 70 14.35 -25.85 32.63
N LEU A 71 13.30 -26.61 32.92
CA LEU A 71 12.05 -26.55 32.16
C LEU A 71 11.33 -25.21 32.32
N LYS A 72 11.29 -24.64 33.53
CA LYS A 72 10.76 -23.29 33.77
C LYS A 72 11.57 -22.20 33.09
N TYR A 73 12.89 -22.37 32.99
CA TYR A 73 13.74 -21.48 32.20
C TYR A 73 13.32 -21.49 30.72
N TRP A 74 13.16 -22.67 30.13
CA TRP A 74 12.74 -22.78 28.73
C TRP A 74 11.30 -22.35 28.47
N GLU A 75 10.42 -22.50 29.45
CA GLU A 75 9.07 -21.93 29.41
C GLU A 75 9.10 -20.41 29.36
N LYS A 76 9.93 -19.78 30.20
CA LYS A 76 10.13 -18.32 30.19
C LYS A 76 10.73 -17.82 28.87
N SER A 77 11.60 -18.61 28.24
CA SER A 77 12.17 -18.31 26.92
C SER A 77 11.21 -18.57 25.75
N GLY A 78 10.00 -19.11 26.01
CA GLY A 78 9.00 -19.39 24.97
C GLY A 78 9.30 -20.60 24.09
N LEU A 79 10.22 -21.48 24.51
CA LEU A 79 10.59 -22.69 23.75
C LEU A 79 9.85 -23.94 24.24
N VAL A 80 9.29 -23.88 25.43
CA VAL A 80 8.57 -24.98 26.08
C VAL A 80 7.28 -24.42 26.70
N LYS A 81 6.25 -25.26 26.85
CA LYS A 81 5.04 -24.94 27.60
C LYS A 81 4.73 -26.06 28.58
N LEU A 82 4.49 -25.72 29.84
CA LEU A 82 4.14 -26.69 30.88
C LEU A 82 2.61 -26.74 31.03
N LYS A 83 2.01 -27.91 30.81
CA LYS A 83 0.57 -28.15 31.01
C LYS A 83 0.37 -28.96 32.28
N TYR A 84 -0.23 -28.35 33.30
CA TYR A 84 -0.49 -28.98 34.58
C TYR A 84 -1.81 -29.75 34.55
N ILE A 85 -1.77 -31.03 34.92
CA ILE A 85 -2.92 -31.93 35.01
C ILE A 85 -2.78 -32.73 36.32
N ASP A 86 -3.75 -32.59 37.23
CA ASP A 86 -3.84 -33.36 38.50
C ASP A 86 -2.56 -33.42 39.35
N GLY A 87 -1.78 -32.34 39.38
CA GLY A 87 -0.55 -32.24 40.18
C GLY A 87 0.73 -32.72 39.49
N GLU A 88 0.61 -33.28 38.28
CA GLU A 88 1.72 -33.53 37.36
C GLU A 88 1.70 -32.50 36.22
N TYR A 89 2.79 -32.38 35.46
CA TYR A 89 2.83 -31.54 34.28
C TYR A 89 3.41 -32.27 33.07
N THR A 90 2.83 -32.02 31.91
CA THR A 90 3.39 -32.42 30.62
C THR A 90 4.16 -31.26 30.00
N VAL A 91 5.21 -31.60 29.27
CA VAL A 91 6.14 -30.65 28.65
C VAL A 91 5.88 -30.64 27.15
N GLU A 92 5.43 -29.51 26.60
CA GLU A 92 5.24 -29.32 25.17
C GLU A 92 6.38 -28.47 24.61
N TYR A 93 7.16 -29.04 23.69
CA TYR A 93 8.19 -28.29 22.97
C TYR A 93 7.55 -27.48 21.84
N LEU A 94 7.82 -26.18 21.85
CA LEU A 94 7.29 -25.24 20.87
C LEU A 94 8.24 -25.13 19.67
N PRO A 95 7.73 -24.91 18.45
CA PRO A 95 8.58 -24.71 17.29
C PRO A 95 9.48 -23.49 17.49
N VAL A 96 10.78 -23.66 17.26
CA VAL A 96 11.75 -22.56 17.25
C VAL A 96 11.60 -21.79 15.94
N VAL A 97 10.59 -20.95 15.90
CA VAL A 97 10.42 -19.97 14.84
C VAL A 97 11.24 -18.75 15.24
N PRO A 98 12.02 -18.10 14.35
CA PRO A 98 12.41 -16.72 14.62
C PRO A 98 11.16 -15.96 15.05
N PRO A 99 11.27 -15.01 16.01
CA PRO A 99 10.18 -14.10 16.28
C PRO A 99 9.84 -13.52 14.93
N SER A 100 8.71 -13.96 14.40
CA SER A 100 8.13 -13.39 13.21
C SER A 100 8.03 -11.93 13.60
N SER A 101 8.70 -11.07 12.86
CA SER A 101 8.27 -9.70 12.76
C SER A 101 6.75 -9.77 12.54
N ASN A 102 6.06 -9.41 13.63
CA ASN A 102 4.64 -9.15 13.79
C ASN A 102 3.65 -9.96 12.93
N GLY A 103 3.00 -10.97 13.52
CA GLY A 103 1.55 -11.23 13.33
C GLY A 103 0.93 -11.35 11.92
N HIS A 104 1.72 -11.43 10.84
CA HIS A 104 1.21 -11.44 9.48
C HIS A 104 0.53 -12.77 9.15
N SER A 105 -0.57 -12.73 8.37
CA SER A 105 -1.32 -13.96 8.01
C SER A 105 -0.52 -14.90 7.11
N LEU A 106 0.44 -14.37 6.36
CA LEU A 106 1.32 -15.11 5.46
C LEU A 106 2.76 -15.17 6.01
N SER A 107 3.41 -16.31 5.81
CA SER A 107 4.79 -16.54 6.25
C SER A 107 5.80 -16.27 5.13
N LEU A 108 6.96 -15.70 5.47
CA LEU A 108 8.12 -15.59 4.56
C LEU A 108 8.62 -16.94 4.03
N TYR A 109 8.25 -18.05 4.68
CA TYR A 109 8.60 -19.40 4.24
C TYR A 109 7.58 -20.01 3.28
N ASP A 110 6.43 -19.37 3.08
CA ASP A 110 5.41 -19.82 2.13
C ASP A 110 5.96 -19.80 0.69
N PRO A 111 5.86 -20.91 -0.06
CA PRO A 111 6.29 -20.96 -1.46
C PRO A 111 5.68 -19.85 -2.33
N GLN A 112 4.42 -19.47 -2.11
CA GLN A 112 3.75 -18.42 -2.89
C GLN A 112 4.34 -17.04 -2.58
N VAL A 113 4.64 -16.76 -1.30
CA VAL A 113 5.29 -15.50 -0.89
C VAL A 113 6.68 -15.40 -1.49
N LYS A 114 7.47 -16.49 -1.45
CA LYS A 114 8.80 -16.52 -2.08
C LYS A 114 8.73 -16.25 -3.57
N GLN A 115 7.81 -16.91 -4.28
CA GLN A 115 7.64 -16.70 -5.71
C GLN A 115 7.27 -15.25 -6.05
N ALA A 116 6.36 -14.65 -5.28
CA ALA A 116 5.97 -13.25 -5.46
C ALA A 116 7.14 -12.30 -5.20
N PHE A 117 7.94 -12.54 -4.17
CA PHE A 117 9.11 -11.74 -3.85
C PHE A 117 10.21 -11.86 -4.90
N GLU A 118 10.49 -13.06 -5.41
CA GLU A 118 11.41 -13.26 -6.54
C GLU A 118 10.98 -12.47 -7.78
N ALA A 119 9.67 -12.45 -8.09
CA ALA A 119 9.14 -11.66 -9.20
C ALA A 119 9.29 -10.14 -8.97
N ILE A 120 9.08 -9.69 -7.73
CA ILE A 120 9.28 -8.29 -7.34
C ILE A 120 10.76 -7.90 -7.44
N GLU A 121 11.67 -8.75 -6.94
CA GLU A 121 13.12 -8.53 -7.01
C GLU A 121 13.61 -8.45 -8.46
N LEU A 122 13.11 -9.32 -9.33
CA LEU A 122 13.39 -9.27 -10.77
C LEU A 122 12.95 -7.94 -11.38
N THR A 123 11.77 -7.45 -10.98
CA THR A 123 11.22 -6.18 -11.45
C THR A 123 12.02 -4.97 -10.96
N LEU A 124 12.52 -5.02 -9.73
CA LEU A 124 13.34 -3.96 -9.13
C LEU A 124 14.82 -4.03 -9.53
N GLY A 125 15.30 -5.18 -10.01
CA GLY A 125 16.70 -5.43 -10.33
C GLY A 125 17.61 -5.49 -9.10
N ARG A 126 17.06 -5.75 -7.92
CA ARG A 126 17.80 -5.84 -6.65
C ARG A 126 17.06 -6.73 -5.65
N PRO A 127 17.75 -7.29 -4.65
CA PRO A 127 17.09 -7.99 -3.55
C PRO A 127 16.20 -7.03 -2.74
N LEU A 128 15.13 -7.60 -2.17
CA LEU A 128 14.27 -6.90 -1.23
C LEU A 128 14.93 -6.81 0.14
N THR A 129 14.72 -5.69 0.80
CA THR A 129 15.12 -5.51 2.19
C THR A 129 14.10 -6.15 3.13
N PRO A 130 14.49 -6.56 4.34
CA PRO A 130 13.55 -7.08 5.34
C PRO A 130 12.39 -6.13 5.60
N THR A 131 12.64 -4.82 5.66
CA THR A 131 11.59 -3.81 5.83
C THR A 131 10.56 -3.84 4.70
N GLU A 132 11.00 -3.95 3.44
CA GLU A 132 10.08 -4.04 2.30
C GLU A 132 9.26 -5.32 2.34
N MET A 133 9.89 -6.45 2.67
CA MET A 133 9.19 -7.73 2.83
C MET A 133 8.08 -7.65 3.87
N GLU A 134 8.37 -7.08 5.05
CA GLU A 134 7.39 -6.87 6.12
C GLU A 134 6.27 -5.91 5.69
N THR A 135 6.60 -4.78 5.05
CA THR A 135 5.59 -3.83 4.57
C THR A 135 4.68 -4.45 3.51
N TYR A 136 5.20 -5.29 2.62
CA TYR A 136 4.38 -5.98 1.63
C TYR A 136 3.45 -7.00 2.28
N LEU A 137 3.92 -7.76 3.27
CA LEU A 137 3.06 -8.67 4.03
C LEU A 137 2.01 -7.91 4.84
N SER A 138 2.33 -6.74 5.40
CA SER A 138 1.36 -5.93 6.12
C SER A 138 0.19 -5.47 5.24
N TRP A 139 0.43 -5.20 3.95
CA TRP A 139 -0.65 -4.86 3.01
C TRP A 139 -1.61 -6.03 2.73
N VAL A 140 -1.15 -7.27 2.86
CA VAL A 140 -2.04 -8.44 2.78
C VAL A 140 -3.04 -8.41 3.93
N ASP A 141 -2.56 -8.13 5.14
CA ASP A 141 -3.40 -8.15 6.34
C ASP A 141 -4.27 -6.89 6.49
N GLU A 142 -3.69 -5.71 6.24
CA GLU A 142 -4.33 -4.43 6.46
C GLU A 142 -5.28 -4.04 5.33
N TYR A 143 -4.88 -4.31 4.08
CA TYR A 143 -5.63 -3.89 2.89
C TYR A 143 -6.35 -5.05 2.20
N GLY A 144 -6.07 -6.29 2.60
CA GLY A 144 -6.63 -7.48 1.96
C GLY A 144 -6.09 -7.70 0.55
N PHE A 145 -4.88 -7.20 0.24
CA PHE A 145 -4.26 -7.38 -1.07
C PHE A 145 -3.84 -8.83 -1.27
N SER A 146 -4.03 -9.35 -2.48
CA SER A 146 -3.37 -10.59 -2.89
C SER A 146 -1.90 -10.34 -3.19
N LEU A 147 -1.08 -11.40 -3.13
CA LEU A 147 0.33 -11.33 -3.54
C LEU A 147 0.50 -10.82 -4.98
N GLU A 148 -0.45 -11.17 -5.86
CA GLU A 148 -0.47 -10.71 -7.24
C GLU A 148 -0.70 -9.20 -7.35
N VAL A 149 -1.63 -8.64 -6.56
CA VAL A 149 -1.87 -7.18 -6.49
C VAL A 149 -0.62 -6.45 -6.02
N ILE A 150 0.10 -7.00 -5.03
CA ILE A 150 1.36 -6.43 -4.55
C ILE A 150 2.41 -6.44 -5.67
N THR A 151 2.57 -7.55 -6.39
CA THR A 151 3.50 -7.64 -7.53
C THR A 151 3.14 -6.61 -8.61
N MET A 152 1.85 -6.45 -8.93
CA MET A 152 1.38 -5.44 -9.89
C MET A 152 1.64 -4.02 -9.40
N LEU A 153 1.44 -3.72 -8.12
CA LEU A 153 1.70 -2.41 -7.52
C LEU A 153 3.18 -2.03 -7.66
N VAL A 154 4.08 -2.96 -7.32
CA VAL A 154 5.52 -2.71 -7.44
C VAL A 154 5.92 -2.53 -8.90
N SER A 155 5.39 -3.36 -9.81
CA SER A 155 5.61 -3.23 -11.25
C SER A 155 5.12 -1.88 -11.79
N TYR A 156 3.94 -1.43 -11.35
CA TYR A 156 3.41 -0.11 -11.70
C TYR A 156 4.34 1.01 -11.23
N CYS A 157 4.79 0.98 -9.98
CA CYS A 157 5.74 1.95 -9.42
C CYS A 157 7.08 1.95 -10.18
N ALA A 158 7.59 0.76 -10.53
CA ALA A 158 8.81 0.59 -11.31
C ALA A 158 8.66 1.17 -12.74
N SER A 159 7.53 0.96 -13.40
CA SER A 159 7.26 1.52 -14.73
C SER A 159 7.28 3.05 -14.77
N LYS A 160 6.99 3.69 -13.63
CA LYS A 160 7.03 5.14 -13.42
C LYS A 160 8.40 5.65 -12.96
N ASN A 161 9.42 4.79 -12.88
CA ASN A 161 10.74 5.07 -12.30
C ASN A 161 10.67 5.58 -10.85
N LYS A 162 9.65 5.20 -10.08
CA LYS A 162 9.44 5.61 -8.69
C LYS A 162 9.40 4.38 -7.78
N THR A 163 10.57 3.82 -7.47
CA THR A 163 10.72 2.56 -6.72
C THR A 163 11.02 2.76 -5.23
N SER A 164 10.75 3.94 -4.67
CA SER A 164 10.92 4.15 -3.22
C SER A 164 9.74 3.57 -2.44
N LEU A 165 10.02 2.91 -1.31
CA LEU A 165 8.98 2.31 -0.47
C LEU A 165 7.89 3.32 -0.06
N LYS A 166 8.30 4.55 0.30
CA LYS A 166 7.37 5.65 0.61
C LYS A 166 6.43 6.02 -0.55
N TYR A 167 6.88 5.89 -1.79
CA TYR A 167 6.01 6.10 -2.94
C TYR A 167 5.06 4.91 -3.14
N MET A 168 5.57 3.69 -3.00
CA MET A 168 4.75 2.48 -3.08
C MET A 168 3.65 2.46 -2.02
N GLU A 169 3.94 2.88 -0.78
CA GLU A 169 2.94 3.03 0.28
C GLU A 169 1.80 3.99 -0.12
N LYS A 170 2.12 5.12 -0.74
CA LYS A 170 1.08 6.05 -1.23
C LYS A 170 0.21 5.42 -2.30
N VAL A 171 0.81 4.63 -3.20
CA VAL A 171 0.05 3.90 -4.22
C VAL A 171 -0.80 2.81 -3.59
N ALA A 172 -0.29 2.11 -2.57
CA ALA A 172 -1.03 1.09 -1.83
C ALA A 172 -2.27 1.66 -1.15
N ILE A 173 -2.12 2.80 -0.46
CA ILE A 173 -3.25 3.53 0.15
C ILE A 173 -4.27 3.92 -0.93
N ALA A 174 -3.82 4.51 -2.04
CA ALA A 174 -4.72 4.91 -3.12
C ALA A 174 -5.48 3.72 -3.74
N TRP A 175 -4.81 2.57 -3.94
CA TRP A 175 -5.44 1.36 -4.47
C TRP A 175 -6.42 0.73 -3.47
N HIS A 176 -6.07 0.75 -2.19
CA HIS A 176 -6.96 0.31 -1.12
C HIS A 176 -8.21 1.19 -1.04
N ASP A 177 -8.05 2.51 -1.08
CA ASP A 177 -9.17 3.47 -1.04
C ASP A 177 -10.06 3.36 -2.29
N ALA A 178 -9.49 2.97 -3.43
CA ALA A 178 -10.22 2.63 -4.66
C ALA A 178 -10.89 1.24 -4.61
N GLY A 179 -10.66 0.46 -3.55
CA GLY A 179 -11.26 -0.87 -3.36
C GLY A 179 -10.64 -1.97 -4.24
N LEU A 180 -9.43 -1.76 -4.76
CA LEU A 180 -8.75 -2.72 -5.64
C LEU A 180 -8.16 -3.86 -4.82
N LYS A 181 -8.76 -5.06 -4.90
CA LYS A 181 -8.34 -6.21 -4.09
C LYS A 181 -7.88 -7.40 -4.90
N THR A 182 -8.24 -7.47 -6.18
CA THR A 182 -7.86 -8.54 -7.09
C THR A 182 -7.05 -8.02 -8.26
N ALA A 183 -6.29 -8.89 -8.91
CA ALA A 183 -5.52 -8.55 -10.11
C ALA A 183 -6.42 -8.00 -11.23
N LEU A 184 -7.63 -8.55 -11.36
CA LEU A 184 -8.63 -8.07 -12.33
C LEU A 184 -9.04 -6.62 -12.06
N ASP A 185 -9.31 -6.27 -10.79
CA ASP A 185 -9.67 -4.89 -10.42
C ASP A 185 -8.54 -3.93 -10.79
N VAL A 186 -7.29 -4.32 -10.51
CA VAL A 186 -6.10 -3.53 -10.82
C VAL A 186 -5.92 -3.38 -12.34
N GLU A 187 -6.07 -4.46 -13.12
CA GLU A 187 -5.98 -4.39 -14.59
C GLU A 187 -7.03 -3.44 -15.17
N GLU A 188 -8.29 -3.53 -14.72
CA GLU A 188 -9.36 -2.65 -15.16
C GLU A 188 -9.07 -1.19 -14.79
N TYR A 189 -8.63 -0.95 -13.56
CA TYR A 189 -8.22 0.36 -13.08
C TYR A 189 -7.07 0.96 -13.92
N LEU A 190 -6.00 0.20 -14.13
CA LEU A 190 -4.85 0.64 -14.92
C LEU A 190 -5.21 0.90 -16.38
N LYS A 191 -6.15 0.13 -16.94
CA LYS A 191 -6.65 0.31 -18.30
C LYS A 191 -7.51 1.57 -18.41
N ALA A 192 -8.38 1.83 -17.43
CA ALA A 192 -9.17 3.05 -17.36
C ALA A 192 -8.25 4.28 -17.21
N GLU A 193 -7.29 4.23 -16.30
CA GLU A 193 -6.27 5.26 -16.09
C GLU A 193 -5.47 5.54 -17.38
N SER A 194 -5.08 4.48 -18.11
CA SER A 194 -4.35 4.61 -19.37
C SER A 194 -5.19 5.26 -20.48
N ARG A 195 -6.50 4.96 -20.56
CA ARG A 195 -7.40 5.64 -21.51
C ARG A 195 -7.56 7.10 -21.16
N ARG A 196 -7.83 7.38 -19.88
CA ARG A 196 -7.99 8.74 -19.38
C ARG A 196 -6.73 9.58 -19.59
N TRP A 197 -5.57 8.96 -19.39
CA TRP A 197 -4.27 9.54 -19.71
C TRP A 197 -4.12 9.90 -21.18
N GLN A 198 -4.54 9.01 -22.09
CA GLN A 198 -4.54 9.28 -23.52
C GLN A 198 -5.44 10.46 -23.87
N ASP A 199 -6.61 10.55 -23.23
CA ASP A 199 -7.55 11.65 -23.42
C ASP A 199 -6.96 12.99 -22.96
N TYR A 200 -6.35 13.03 -21.76
CA TYR A 200 -5.63 14.22 -21.28
C TYR A 200 -4.53 14.65 -22.26
N ARG A 201 -3.72 13.69 -22.72
CA ARG A 201 -2.61 13.98 -23.64
C ARG A 201 -3.13 14.50 -24.98
N ARG A 202 -4.27 13.99 -25.47
CA ARG A 202 -4.93 14.51 -26.68
C ARG A 202 -5.37 15.96 -26.48
N ILE A 203 -6.01 16.28 -25.36
CA ILE A 203 -6.48 17.64 -25.03
C ILE A 203 -5.28 18.60 -24.95
N LEU A 204 -4.26 18.28 -24.13
CA LEU A 204 -3.08 19.14 -23.96
C LEU A 204 -2.34 19.38 -25.27
N LYS A 205 -2.16 18.33 -26.08
CA LYS A 205 -1.50 18.43 -27.39
C LYS A 205 -2.27 19.32 -28.35
N ALA A 206 -3.61 19.22 -28.39
CA ALA A 206 -4.44 20.08 -29.23
C ALA A 206 -4.41 21.54 -28.79
N LEU A 207 -4.27 21.80 -27.49
CA LEU A 207 -4.08 23.14 -26.92
C LEU A 207 -2.68 23.73 -27.14
N GLY A 208 -1.76 22.98 -27.76
CA GLY A 208 -0.39 23.42 -28.01
C GLY A 208 0.49 23.49 -26.77
N MET A 209 0.10 22.82 -25.67
CA MET A 209 0.89 22.75 -24.46
C MET A 209 2.09 21.81 -24.65
N LYS A 210 3.27 22.24 -24.17
CA LYS A 210 4.52 21.47 -24.27
C LYS A 210 4.67 20.42 -23.16
N GLU A 211 3.80 20.45 -22.18
CA GLU A 211 3.81 19.56 -21.02
C GLU A 211 3.44 18.13 -21.44
N GLU A 212 4.29 17.16 -21.11
CA GLU A 212 4.02 15.75 -21.38
C GLU A 212 3.01 15.12 -20.40
N GLU A 213 2.85 15.74 -19.23
CA GLU A 213 1.95 15.32 -18.16
C GLU A 213 1.04 16.49 -17.70
N PRO A 214 -0.28 16.29 -17.55
CA PRO A 214 -1.16 17.28 -16.94
C PRO A 214 -0.87 17.43 -15.44
N THR A 215 -0.86 18.68 -14.98
CA THR A 215 -0.90 19.05 -13.56
C THR A 215 -2.20 18.58 -12.91
N GLU A 216 -2.21 18.40 -11.58
CA GLU A 216 -3.40 18.00 -10.81
C GLU A 216 -4.61 18.91 -11.10
N VAL A 217 -4.40 20.23 -11.12
CA VAL A 217 -5.47 21.20 -11.43
C VAL A 217 -6.01 21.03 -12.86
N GLN A 218 -5.13 20.76 -13.83
CA GLN A 218 -5.57 20.49 -15.21
C GLN A 218 -6.36 19.18 -15.29
N ARG A 219 -5.94 18.12 -14.57
CA ARG A 219 -6.67 16.83 -14.50
C ARG A 219 -8.06 17.03 -13.93
N GLU A 220 -8.18 17.64 -12.76
CA GLU A 220 -9.47 17.91 -12.12
C GLU A 220 -10.42 18.74 -13.00
N MET A 221 -9.89 19.67 -13.81
CA MET A 221 -10.71 20.42 -14.76
C MET A 221 -11.18 19.55 -15.92
N MET A 222 -10.28 18.78 -16.53
CA MET A 222 -10.61 17.86 -17.63
C MET A 222 -11.59 16.78 -17.17
N ASP A 223 -11.43 16.28 -15.95
CA ASP A 223 -12.32 15.29 -15.34
C ASP A 223 -13.73 15.80 -15.23
N ARG A 224 -13.91 17.01 -14.67
CA ARG A 224 -15.23 17.62 -14.57
C ARG A 224 -15.89 17.85 -15.93
N TRP A 225 -15.10 18.20 -16.95
CA TRP A 225 -15.66 18.39 -18.29
C TRP A 225 -16.16 17.08 -18.89
N MET A 226 -15.43 15.98 -18.71
CA MET A 226 -15.81 14.68 -19.25
C MET A 226 -16.92 14.01 -18.42
N ASP A 227 -16.86 14.08 -17.09
CA ASP A 227 -17.72 13.30 -16.21
C ASP A 227 -18.96 14.08 -15.75
N GLU A 228 -18.79 15.32 -15.27
CA GLU A 228 -19.91 16.13 -14.77
C GLU A 228 -20.71 16.78 -15.90
N LEU A 229 -20.00 17.34 -16.89
CA LEU A 229 -20.64 17.99 -18.05
C LEU A 229 -20.95 17.00 -19.19
N GLY A 230 -20.31 15.82 -19.18
CA GLY A 230 -20.54 14.77 -20.16
C GLY A 230 -19.99 15.08 -21.55
N PHE A 231 -18.99 15.96 -21.66
CA PHE A 231 -18.40 16.31 -22.96
C PHE A 231 -17.42 15.25 -23.44
N ASP A 232 -17.46 14.94 -24.73
CA ASP A 232 -16.42 14.16 -25.37
C ASP A 232 -15.11 14.96 -25.51
N VAL A 233 -14.01 14.24 -25.72
CA VAL A 233 -12.67 14.82 -25.87
C VAL A 233 -12.61 15.81 -27.04
N ASP A 234 -13.30 15.51 -28.14
CA ASP A 234 -13.26 16.32 -29.36
C ASP A 234 -14.01 17.66 -29.18
N MET A 235 -15.03 17.69 -28.31
CA MET A 235 -15.77 18.89 -27.92
C MET A 235 -14.94 19.77 -26.99
N ILE A 236 -14.19 19.16 -26.07
CA ILE A 236 -13.24 19.89 -25.21
C ILE A 236 -12.14 20.53 -26.07
N ILE A 237 -11.62 19.80 -27.05
CA ILE A 237 -10.67 20.34 -28.05
C ILE A 237 -11.34 21.50 -28.82
N LYS A 238 -12.59 21.32 -29.24
CA LYS A 238 -13.55 22.36 -29.71
C LYS A 238 -13.43 23.68 -28.95
N ALA A 239 -13.70 23.61 -27.66
CA ALA A 239 -13.67 24.78 -26.77
C ALA A 239 -12.26 25.36 -26.64
N GLY A 240 -11.24 24.49 -26.65
CA GLY A 240 -9.84 24.85 -26.69
C GLY A 240 -9.46 25.71 -27.89
N GLU A 241 -9.85 25.29 -29.09
CA GLU A 241 -9.64 26.02 -30.32
C GLU A 241 -10.33 27.40 -30.30
N GLU A 242 -11.57 27.49 -29.79
CA GLU A 242 -12.26 28.78 -29.63
C GLU A 242 -11.59 29.70 -28.60
N CYS A 243 -10.98 29.13 -27.56
CA CYS A 243 -10.17 29.88 -26.60
C CYS A 243 -8.93 30.47 -27.28
N ILE A 244 -8.17 29.64 -27.99
CA ILE A 244 -6.94 30.07 -28.68
C ILE A 244 -7.26 31.10 -29.76
N ALA A 245 -8.36 30.92 -30.52
CA ALA A 245 -8.78 31.88 -31.53
C ALA A 245 -9.14 33.27 -30.97
N LYS A 246 -9.54 33.36 -29.69
CA LYS A 246 -9.89 34.62 -29.03
C LYS A 246 -8.75 35.23 -28.23
N LEU A 247 -7.98 34.42 -27.52
CA LEU A 247 -6.94 34.88 -26.58
C LEU A 247 -5.52 34.76 -27.14
N ASN A 248 -5.32 34.07 -28.27
CA ASN A 248 -4.02 33.66 -28.82
C ASN A 248 -3.17 32.77 -27.90
N GLU A 249 -3.73 32.34 -26.76
CA GLU A 249 -3.09 31.44 -25.79
C GLU A 249 -4.11 30.48 -25.17
N PRO A 250 -3.69 29.27 -24.75
CA PRO A 250 -4.59 28.32 -24.10
C PRO A 250 -4.86 28.75 -22.65
N SER A 251 -6.14 28.82 -22.27
CA SER A 251 -6.57 29.20 -20.90
C SER A 251 -7.66 28.26 -20.39
N PHE A 252 -7.29 27.34 -19.49
CA PHE A 252 -8.23 26.39 -18.88
C PHE A 252 -9.43 27.07 -18.19
N PRO A 253 -9.28 28.18 -17.44
CA PRO A 253 -10.42 28.92 -16.89
C PRO A 253 -11.34 29.54 -17.96
N TYR A 254 -10.81 29.89 -19.13
CA TYR A 254 -11.62 30.39 -20.25
C TYR A 254 -12.35 29.24 -20.97
N ILE A 255 -11.66 28.13 -21.24
CA ILE A 255 -12.24 26.90 -21.79
C ILE A 255 -13.40 26.42 -20.92
N ASN A 256 -13.20 26.40 -19.60
CA ASN A 256 -14.24 26.04 -18.63
C ASN A 256 -15.50 26.92 -18.77
N ARG A 257 -15.33 28.24 -18.97
CA ARG A 257 -16.47 29.15 -19.19
C ARG A 257 -17.21 28.86 -20.49
N ILE A 258 -16.48 28.53 -21.57
CA ILE A 258 -17.08 28.13 -22.85
C ILE A 258 -17.92 26.87 -22.66
N LEU A 259 -17.33 25.83 -22.05
CA LEU A 259 -17.98 24.53 -21.85
C LEU A 259 -19.21 24.64 -20.95
N ILE A 260 -19.15 25.42 -19.87
CA ILE A 260 -20.32 25.70 -19.02
C ILE A 260 -21.41 26.40 -19.81
N ASN A 261 -21.06 27.37 -20.66
CA ASN A 261 -22.05 28.04 -21.50
C ASN A 261 -22.72 27.06 -22.49
N TRP A 262 -21.93 26.21 -23.16
CA TRP A 262 -22.46 25.19 -24.06
C TRP A 262 -23.37 24.19 -23.34
N PHE A 263 -22.98 23.76 -22.15
CA PHE A 263 -23.79 22.87 -21.32
C PHE A 263 -25.13 23.50 -20.95
N ASN A 264 -25.13 24.77 -20.53
CA ASN A 264 -26.36 25.52 -20.20
C ASN A 264 -27.26 25.76 -21.42
N GLU A 265 -26.66 25.84 -22.60
CA GLU A 265 -27.37 25.97 -23.88
C GLU A 265 -27.86 24.61 -24.43
N GLY A 266 -27.56 23.51 -23.74
CA GLY A 266 -27.96 22.15 -24.14
C GLY A 266 -27.11 21.56 -25.28
N ILE A 267 -26.00 22.19 -25.63
CA ILE A 267 -25.10 21.75 -26.70
C ILE A 267 -24.19 20.68 -26.12
N ARG A 268 -24.29 19.44 -26.61
CA ARG A 268 -23.49 18.31 -26.11
C ARG A 268 -22.62 17.65 -27.17
N SER A 269 -22.88 17.92 -28.45
CA SER A 269 -22.12 17.37 -29.56
C SER A 269 -21.57 18.46 -30.49
N VAL A 270 -20.59 18.04 -31.29
CA VAL A 270 -20.03 18.83 -32.39
C VAL A 270 -21.10 19.24 -33.42
N GLU A 271 -22.06 18.35 -33.67
CA GLU A 271 -23.15 18.56 -34.63
C GLU A 271 -24.13 19.63 -34.14
N ASP A 272 -24.39 19.68 -32.83
CA ASP A 272 -25.20 20.73 -32.20
C ASP A 272 -24.57 22.12 -32.37
N LEU A 273 -23.23 22.23 -32.26
CA LEU A 273 -22.51 23.48 -32.49
C LEU A 273 -22.63 23.98 -33.93
N GLU A 274 -22.54 23.08 -34.90
CA GLU A 274 -22.65 23.43 -36.32
C GLU A 274 -24.07 23.89 -36.68
N SER A 275 -25.09 23.21 -36.14
CA SER A 275 -26.49 23.62 -36.28
C SER A 275 -26.76 25.02 -35.71
N LYS A 276 -26.09 25.39 -34.60
CA LYS A 276 -26.18 26.74 -34.01
C LYS A 276 -25.44 27.80 -34.83
N LYS A 277 -24.25 27.50 -35.37
CA LYS A 277 -23.52 28.44 -36.26
C LYS A 277 -24.32 28.76 -37.53
N SER A 278 -25.16 27.84 -37.99
CA SER A 278 -26.10 28.06 -39.10
C SER A 278 -27.31 28.96 -38.74
N SER A 279 -27.78 28.93 -37.48
CA SER A 279 -28.95 29.69 -37.02
C SER A 279 -28.63 31.03 -36.35
N SER A 280 -27.38 31.27 -35.93
CA SER A 280 -26.97 32.46 -35.16
C SER A 280 -26.69 33.74 -35.98
N LYS A 281 -27.06 33.82 -37.27
CA LYS A 281 -27.00 35.09 -38.01
C LYS A 281 -28.05 36.12 -37.56
N LYS A 282 -28.95 35.78 -36.63
CA LYS A 282 -29.89 36.74 -36.00
C LYS A 282 -30.19 36.37 -34.56
N LYS A 283 -29.55 37.04 -33.59
CA LYS A 283 -30.21 37.75 -32.47
C LYS A 283 -29.19 38.34 -31.49
N THR A 284 -29.49 39.57 -31.09
CA THR A 284 -28.79 40.45 -30.16
C THR A 284 -28.81 39.94 -28.72
N ALA A 285 -27.77 40.31 -27.98
CA ALA A 285 -27.49 39.94 -26.60
C ALA A 285 -28.68 40.13 -25.63
N ALA A 286 -28.99 39.07 -24.88
CA ALA A 286 -29.74 39.14 -23.64
C ALA A 286 -28.82 38.66 -22.51
N THR A 287 -28.50 39.55 -21.59
CA THR A 287 -27.73 39.29 -20.37
C THR A 287 -28.58 38.48 -19.39
N SER A 288 -28.51 37.15 -19.47
CA SER A 288 -29.00 36.28 -18.39
C SER A 288 -27.90 36.16 -17.33
N ALA A 289 -28.17 36.66 -16.12
CA ALA A 289 -27.29 36.53 -14.98
C ALA A 289 -26.97 35.06 -14.68
N PHE A 290 -25.68 34.75 -14.59
CA PHE A 290 -25.13 33.43 -14.26
C PHE A 290 -25.63 32.96 -12.88
N LYS A 291 -26.34 31.82 -12.83
CA LYS A 291 -26.65 31.11 -11.56
C LYS A 291 -25.72 29.91 -11.44
N ALA A 292 -24.71 30.04 -10.59
CA ALA A 292 -23.80 28.94 -10.27
C ALA A 292 -24.54 27.84 -9.46
N PRO A 293 -24.28 26.55 -9.72
CA PRO A 293 -24.76 25.46 -8.86
C PRO A 293 -24.17 25.57 -7.46
N LYS A 294 -24.91 25.08 -6.46
CA LYS A 294 -24.70 25.38 -5.03
C LYS A 294 -23.37 24.92 -4.41
N ASN A 295 -22.51 24.22 -5.14
CA ASN A 295 -21.17 23.81 -4.70
C ASN A 295 -20.07 24.20 -5.72
N TYR A 296 -20.30 25.23 -6.54
CA TYR A 296 -19.32 25.67 -7.52
C TYR A 296 -18.17 26.43 -6.85
N PHE A 297 -16.95 25.92 -7.04
CA PHE A 297 -15.65 26.35 -6.50
C PHE A 297 -15.34 27.84 -6.72
N ASN A 298 -16.01 28.69 -5.95
CA ASN A 298 -15.73 30.11 -5.75
C ASN A 298 -16.01 30.52 -4.27
N SER A 299 -16.10 29.56 -3.34
CA SER A 299 -16.28 29.88 -1.91
C SER A 299 -14.98 30.22 -1.17
N TYR A 300 -13.90 30.57 -1.89
CA TYR A 300 -12.82 31.33 -1.28
C TYR A 300 -13.16 32.80 -1.43
N SER A 301 -13.44 33.47 -0.31
CA SER A 301 -13.37 34.93 -0.29
C SER A 301 -11.97 35.34 -0.72
N GLN A 302 -11.82 35.81 -1.96
CA GLN A 302 -10.63 36.55 -2.37
C GLN A 302 -10.44 37.65 -1.34
N ARG A 303 -9.29 37.67 -0.65
CA ARG A 303 -8.98 38.78 0.26
C ARG A 303 -8.94 40.05 -0.59
N THR A 304 -9.98 40.86 -0.47
CA THR A 304 -9.99 42.22 -0.98
C THR A 304 -9.05 43.00 -0.07
N TYR A 305 -7.81 43.13 -0.50
CA TYR A 305 -6.88 44.04 0.14
C TYR A 305 -7.20 45.44 -0.36
N ASP A 306 -7.71 46.28 0.53
CA ASP A 306 -7.75 47.71 0.29
C ASP A 306 -6.30 48.24 0.36
N ILE A 307 -5.76 48.56 -0.82
CA ILE A 307 -4.37 48.95 -1.00
C ILE A 307 -4.09 50.23 -0.20
N GLU A 308 -5.08 51.13 -0.08
CA GLU A 308 -4.95 52.37 0.69
C GLU A 308 -4.85 52.10 2.20
N ASP A 309 -5.61 51.13 2.71
CA ASP A 309 -5.54 50.74 4.14
C ASP A 309 -4.22 50.03 4.47
N LEU A 310 -3.71 49.20 3.55
CA LEU A 310 -2.39 48.57 3.69
C LEU A 310 -1.25 49.59 3.64
N GLU A 311 -1.32 50.57 2.74
CA GLU A 311 -0.33 51.63 2.62
C GLU A 311 -0.33 52.51 3.88
N LYS A 312 -1.52 52.81 4.43
CA LYS A 312 -1.67 53.55 5.68
C LYS A 312 -1.11 52.79 6.89
N LYS A 313 -1.32 51.47 6.96
CA LYS A 313 -0.76 50.59 8.02
C LYS A 313 0.75 50.44 7.91
N LEU A 314 1.29 50.34 6.70
CA LEU A 314 2.74 50.29 6.46
C LEU A 314 3.43 51.60 6.83
N LEU A 315 2.82 52.74 6.50
CA LEU A 315 3.33 54.06 6.88
C LEU A 315 3.19 54.33 8.38
N ALA A 316 2.13 53.84 9.02
CA ALA A 316 1.99 53.91 10.49
C ALA A 316 3.08 53.07 11.20
N HIS A 317 3.37 51.88 10.68
CA HIS A 317 4.44 51.02 11.20
C HIS A 317 5.85 51.62 10.97
N SER A 318 6.06 52.34 9.86
CA SER A 318 7.33 53.03 9.58
C SER A 318 7.53 54.30 10.42
N ARG A 319 6.45 54.86 10.99
CA ARG A 319 6.47 56.09 11.80
C ARG A 319 6.55 55.83 13.31
N GLY A 320 6.51 54.57 13.74
CA GLY A 320 6.69 54.19 15.15
C GLY A 320 5.54 54.63 16.07
N GLU A 321 4.35 54.86 15.52
CA GLU A 321 3.16 55.20 16.30
C GLU A 321 2.25 53.98 16.37
N LEU A 322 2.52 53.09 17.34
CA LEU A 322 1.55 52.22 18.01
C LEU A 322 2.28 51.55 19.19
N ASN A 323 2.51 52.33 20.25
CA ASN A 323 2.60 51.81 21.60
C ASN A 323 1.23 51.99 22.25
N GLU A 324 0.46 50.91 22.34
CA GLU A 324 -0.27 50.41 23.52
C GLU A 324 -1.10 49.18 23.16
#